data_AF-A0A3N6NVE2-F1
#
_entry.id   AF-A0A3N6NVE2-F1
#
_cell.length_a   1.000
_cell.length_b   1.000
_cell.length_c   1.000
_cell.angle_alpha   90.00
_cell.angle_beta   90.00
_cell.angle_gamma   90.00
#
_symmetry.space_group_name_H-M   'P 1'
#
loop_
_entity.id
_entity.type
_entity.pdbx_description
1 polymer ?
#
loop_
_entity_poly.entity_id
_entity_poly.type
_entity_poly.pdbx_seq_one_letter_code
_entity_poly.pdbx_strand_id
1 'polypeptide(L)'
;MDEAKADNTQERNGRPLEGPRFAVAGQAGPTLPLDPAWGLTRLSPWPYKPNDTSPLAWWRRLPPDSFHDAERSLLRATLGDVRVLRGGNDLAAALQGDAVAAVGAALGLMPITEVTLPVDVTMSCLLYTALKQDATAALVMSQIAGLTDLGHGFAIELAGSWFKYGRRHSDDPRKFDLAEDVLLIAFRQRQNGDHGA
;
A
#
# COMPACT_ATOMS: atom_id res chain seq x y z
N MET A 1 -20.66 -64.91 -29.41
CA MET A 1 -21.78 -64.05 -28.99
C MET A 1 -21.16 -62.80 -28.38
N ASP A 2 -20.75 -61.79 -29.16
CA ASP A 2 -21.29 -61.33 -30.47
C ASP A 2 -22.80 -61.07 -30.36
N GLU A 3 -23.33 -59.86 -30.56
CA GLU A 3 -23.13 -58.99 -31.73
C GLU A 3 -23.32 -57.48 -31.43
N ALA A 4 -22.60 -56.63 -32.19
CA ALA A 4 -22.99 -55.33 -32.79
C ALA A 4 -23.59 -54.20 -31.88
N LYS A 5 -23.55 -52.89 -32.18
CA LYS A 5 -23.43 -52.06 -33.41
C LYS A 5 -23.25 -50.59 -32.95
N ALA A 6 -22.58 -49.61 -33.57
CA ALA A 6 -21.67 -49.45 -34.72
C ALA A 6 -20.76 -48.22 -34.40
N ASP A 7 -19.49 -48.17 -34.83
CA ASP A 7 -19.00 -47.54 -36.07
C ASP A 7 -19.62 -46.17 -36.45
N ASN A 8 -18.80 -45.10 -36.38
CA ASN A 8 -18.46 -44.37 -37.60
C ASN A 8 -17.07 -43.70 -37.49
N THR A 9 -16.24 -43.94 -38.50
CA THR A 9 -14.91 -43.35 -38.70
C THR A 9 -15.00 -41.95 -39.30
N GLN A 10 -14.28 -40.96 -38.76
CA GLN A 10 -13.71 -39.91 -39.61
C GLN A 10 -12.48 -39.22 -38.98
N GLU A 11 -11.28 -39.75 -39.27
CA GLU A 11 -10.08 -38.90 -39.26
C GLU A 11 -10.18 -37.86 -40.39
N ARG A 12 -9.81 -36.60 -40.11
CA ARG A 12 -8.85 -35.84 -40.93
C ARG A 12 -8.48 -34.47 -40.36
N ASN A 13 -7.20 -34.36 -40.03
CA ASN A 13 -6.30 -33.27 -40.37
C ASN A 13 -6.75 -31.81 -40.13
N GLY A 14 -6.10 -31.18 -39.15
CA GLY A 14 -5.27 -30.01 -39.47
C GLY A 14 -5.76 -28.66 -38.96
N ARG A 15 -5.23 -28.27 -37.79
CA ARG A 15 -4.42 -27.04 -37.59
C ARG A 15 -3.94 -26.99 -36.14
N PRO A 16 -2.69 -26.58 -35.86
CA PRO A 16 -2.32 -26.17 -34.51
C PRO A 16 -3.15 -24.94 -34.13
N LEU A 17 -3.62 -24.90 -32.88
CA LEU A 17 -4.25 -23.70 -32.35
C LEU A 17 -3.17 -22.61 -32.21
N GLU A 18 -3.18 -21.63 -33.11
CA GLU A 18 -2.39 -20.41 -32.93
C GLU A 18 -2.94 -19.63 -31.73
N GLY A 19 -2.29 -19.80 -30.57
CA GLY A 19 -2.43 -18.84 -29.49
C GLY A 19 -1.97 -17.45 -29.95
N PRO A 20 -2.49 -16.36 -29.36
CA PRO A 20 -2.18 -15.01 -29.80
C PRO A 20 -0.68 -14.74 -29.71
N ARG A 21 -0.03 -14.66 -30.88
CA ARG A 21 1.33 -14.15 -31.03
C ARG A 21 1.35 -12.68 -30.64
N PHE A 22 1.78 -12.37 -29.43
CA PHE A 22 2.25 -11.02 -29.11
C PHE A 22 3.49 -10.73 -29.96
N ALA A 23 3.30 -9.98 -31.03
CA ALA A 23 4.39 -9.57 -31.89
C ALA A 23 5.33 -8.64 -31.09
N VAL A 24 6.57 -9.08 -30.88
CA VAL A 24 7.67 -8.19 -30.44
C VAL A 24 8.03 -7.31 -31.64
N ALA A 25 7.21 -6.30 -31.88
CA ALA A 25 7.52 -5.22 -32.79
C ALA A 25 8.52 -4.29 -32.09
N GLY A 26 9.76 -4.27 -32.58
CA GLY A 26 10.75 -3.30 -32.17
C GLY A 26 10.33 -1.90 -32.63
N GLN A 27 9.55 -1.21 -31.80
CA GLN A 27 9.43 0.24 -31.84
C GLN A 27 10.17 0.79 -30.62
N ALA A 28 11.20 1.57 -30.89
CA ALA A 28 11.68 2.55 -29.92
C ALA A 28 10.54 3.55 -29.72
N GLY A 29 9.67 3.29 -28.74
CA GLY A 29 8.75 4.29 -28.22
C GLY A 29 9.56 5.53 -27.81
N PRO A 30 8.95 6.72 -27.80
CA PRO A 30 9.65 7.91 -27.33
C PRO A 30 10.19 7.60 -25.94
N THR A 31 11.51 7.73 -25.76
CA THR A 31 12.14 7.72 -24.44
C THR A 31 11.70 8.99 -23.74
N LEU A 32 10.46 8.98 -23.24
CA LEU A 32 9.95 10.00 -22.36
C LEU A 32 10.94 10.10 -21.19
N PRO A 33 11.29 11.30 -20.75
CA PRO A 33 11.95 11.45 -19.46
C PRO A 33 11.12 10.69 -18.42
N LEU A 34 11.80 9.99 -17.51
CA LEU A 34 11.17 9.47 -16.30
C LEU A 34 10.69 10.68 -15.49
N ASP A 35 9.48 11.15 -15.78
CA ASP A 35 8.72 12.01 -14.90
C ASP A 35 8.62 11.27 -13.55
N PRO A 36 8.89 11.91 -12.41
CA PRO A 36 8.84 11.21 -11.14
C PRO A 36 7.38 10.79 -10.95
N ALA A 37 7.10 9.49 -11.00
CA ALA A 37 5.72 8.97 -11.10
C ALA A 37 4.78 9.45 -9.96
N TRP A 38 5.37 9.95 -8.88
CA TRP A 38 4.73 10.53 -7.68
C TRP A 38 4.66 12.06 -7.66
N GLY A 39 5.04 12.77 -8.73
CA GLY A 39 5.07 14.24 -8.77
C GLY A 39 6.01 14.90 -7.75
N LEU A 40 6.92 14.12 -7.14
CA LEU A 40 7.82 14.53 -6.04
C LEU A 40 8.95 15.46 -6.53
N THR A 41 8.53 16.62 -7.01
CA THR A 41 9.27 17.88 -7.09
C THR A 41 10.01 18.08 -5.77
N ARG A 42 11.26 18.54 -5.82
CA ARG A 42 12.18 18.67 -4.67
C ARG A 42 11.42 19.01 -3.38
N LEU A 43 11.48 18.09 -2.41
CA LEU A 43 10.79 18.19 -1.13
C LEU A 43 10.92 19.61 -0.56
N SER A 44 9.82 20.37 -0.64
CA SER A 44 9.60 21.50 0.25
C SER A 44 9.76 20.99 1.68
N PRO A 45 10.34 21.75 2.63
CA PRO A 45 10.38 21.34 4.02
C PRO A 45 8.99 20.89 4.46
N TRP A 46 8.89 19.64 4.91
CA TRP A 46 7.61 19.00 5.18
C TRP A 46 6.83 19.83 6.22
N PRO A 47 5.55 20.15 5.96
CA PRO A 47 4.86 21.22 6.69
C PRO A 47 4.45 20.83 8.13
N TYR A 48 4.43 19.54 8.45
CA TYR A 48 4.03 19.02 9.75
C TYR A 48 5.24 18.52 10.56
N LYS A 49 5.19 18.71 11.87
CA LYS A 49 6.18 18.23 12.83
C LYS A 49 5.54 17.28 13.84
N PRO A 50 6.32 16.39 14.49
CA PRO A 50 5.82 15.52 15.55
C PRO A 50 5.05 16.25 16.65
N ASN A 51 5.48 17.46 17.02
CA ASN A 51 4.86 18.28 18.07
C ASN A 51 3.54 18.95 17.67
N ASP A 52 3.14 18.91 16.39
CA ASP A 52 1.92 19.58 15.91
C ASP A 52 0.66 18.72 16.13
N THR A 53 0.81 17.45 16.54
CA THR A 53 -0.31 16.51 16.74
C THR A 53 0.05 15.36 17.68
N SER A 54 -0.92 14.53 18.05
CA SER A 54 -0.68 13.40 18.95
C SER A 54 0.03 12.22 18.23
N PRO A 55 0.76 11.35 18.95
CA PRO A 55 1.42 10.19 18.34
C PRO A 55 0.48 9.27 17.57
N LEU A 56 -0.78 9.16 17.99
CA LEU A 56 -1.81 8.36 17.30
C LEU A 56 -2.27 8.95 15.96
N ALA A 57 -2.02 10.23 15.71
CA ALA A 57 -2.38 10.92 14.46
C ALA A 57 -1.18 11.06 13.49
N TRP A 58 0.03 10.69 13.91
CA TRP A 58 1.26 10.86 13.10
C TRP A 58 1.22 10.12 11.77
N TRP A 59 0.56 8.97 11.68
CA TRP A 59 0.43 8.20 10.43
C TRP A 59 -0.23 8.99 9.29
N ARG A 60 -1.07 9.99 9.64
CA ARG A 60 -1.76 10.87 8.68
C ARG A 60 -0.89 12.02 8.19
N ARG A 61 0.19 12.35 8.90
CA ARG A 61 0.88 13.64 8.73
C ARG A 61 2.38 13.56 8.59
N LEU A 62 3.05 12.46 8.94
CA LEU A 62 4.51 12.40 9.00
C LEU A 62 5.09 11.38 8.00
N PRO A 63 6.08 11.78 7.18
CA PRO A 63 6.83 10.85 6.34
C PRO A 63 7.79 10.02 7.21
N PRO A 64 8.29 8.88 6.69
CA PRO A 64 9.20 7.98 7.41
C PRO A 64 10.43 8.66 8.01
N ASP A 65 10.99 9.64 7.29
CA ASP A 65 12.22 10.32 7.68
C ASP A 65 12.02 11.31 8.85
N SER A 66 10.77 11.60 9.27
CA SER A 66 10.44 12.38 10.47
C SER A 66 10.45 11.59 11.78
N PHE A 67 10.70 10.27 11.74
CA PHE A 67 10.68 9.41 12.92
C PHE A 67 12.11 9.03 13.36
N HIS A 68 12.67 9.81 14.29
CA HIS A 68 13.93 9.49 14.96
C HIS A 68 13.66 8.65 16.21
N ASP A 69 14.70 8.35 17.00
CA ASP A 69 14.59 7.44 18.14
C ASP A 69 13.63 7.94 19.23
N ALA A 70 13.48 9.27 19.37
CA ALA A 70 12.53 9.89 20.29
C ALA A 70 11.08 9.61 19.87
N GLU A 71 10.72 9.86 18.61
CA GLU A 71 9.38 9.61 18.07
C GLU A 71 9.06 8.12 18.08
N ARG A 72 10.00 7.27 17.67
CA ARG A 72 9.85 5.81 17.72
C ARG A 72 9.58 5.31 19.15
N SER A 73 10.27 5.87 20.13
CA SER A 73 10.09 5.54 21.55
C SER A 73 8.73 6.04 22.07
N LEU A 74 8.33 7.26 21.73
CA LEU A 74 7.04 7.83 22.15
C LEU A 74 5.85 7.10 21.52
N LEU A 75 5.93 6.73 20.24
CA LEU A 75 4.92 5.89 19.58
C LEU A 75 4.78 4.53 20.26
N ARG A 76 5.91 3.87 20.57
CA ARG A 76 5.93 2.59 21.28
C ARG A 76 5.31 2.69 22.68
N ALA A 77 5.63 3.75 23.43
CA ALA A 77 5.02 4.01 24.74
C ALA A 77 3.49 4.21 24.62
N THR A 78 3.06 5.06 23.68
CA THR A 78 1.64 5.35 23.42
C THR A 78 0.85 4.07 23.09
N LEU A 79 1.39 3.19 22.24
CA LEU A 79 0.76 1.90 21.93
C LEU A 79 0.74 0.95 23.14
N GLY A 80 1.77 1.01 23.99
CA GLY A 80 1.81 0.29 25.26
C GLY A 80 0.67 0.70 26.20
N ASP A 81 0.43 2.00 26.35
CA ASP A 81 -0.65 2.55 27.19
C ASP A 81 -2.04 2.19 26.62
N VAL A 82 -2.24 2.34 25.31
CA VAL A 82 -3.50 1.95 24.64
C VAL A 82 -3.81 0.47 24.85
N ARG A 83 -2.80 -0.40 24.82
CA ARG A 83 -2.95 -1.85 25.09
C ARG A 83 -3.38 -2.14 26.53
N VAL A 84 -2.94 -1.35 27.51
CA VAL A 84 -3.39 -1.48 28.91
C VAL A 84 -4.86 -1.08 29.05
N LEU A 85 -5.32 -0.07 28.30
CA LEU A 85 -6.69 0.44 28.36
C LEU A 85 -7.70 -0.39 27.54
N ARG A 86 -7.31 -0.94 26.39
CA ARG A 86 -8.16 -1.80 25.55
C ARG A 86 -7.82 -3.28 25.76
N GLY A 87 -8.38 -3.88 26.80
CA GLY A 87 -8.25 -5.31 27.12
C GLY A 87 -8.99 -6.28 26.17
N GLY A 88 -8.96 -6.03 24.86
CA GLY A 88 -9.59 -6.86 23.82
C GLY A 88 -8.55 -7.56 22.92
N ASN A 89 -8.86 -8.78 22.50
CA ASN A 89 -7.89 -9.65 21.80
C ASN A 89 -7.60 -9.22 20.35
N ASP A 90 -8.54 -8.60 19.66
CA ASP A 90 -8.54 -8.50 18.19
C ASP A 90 -7.38 -7.68 17.61
N LEU A 91 -6.85 -6.73 18.39
CA LEU A 91 -5.65 -5.94 18.03
C LEU A 91 -4.42 -6.30 18.88
N ALA A 92 -4.51 -7.28 19.78
CA ALA A 92 -3.46 -7.58 20.75
C ALA A 92 -2.14 -8.01 20.11
N ALA A 93 -2.18 -8.72 18.97
CA ALA A 93 -0.99 -9.09 18.20
C ALA A 93 -0.36 -7.87 17.49
N ALA A 94 -1.18 -7.03 16.84
CA ALA A 94 -0.71 -5.81 16.18
C ALA A 94 -0.11 -4.81 17.18
N LEU A 95 -0.69 -4.67 18.37
CA LEU A 95 -0.16 -3.87 19.49
C LEU A 95 1.16 -4.43 20.08
N GLN A 96 1.49 -5.69 19.80
CA GLN A 96 2.80 -6.29 20.11
C GLN A 96 3.82 -6.09 18.97
N GLY A 97 3.40 -5.51 17.84
CA GLY A 97 4.24 -5.31 16.65
C GLY A 97 4.37 -6.55 15.77
N ASP A 98 3.37 -7.44 15.78
CA ASP A 98 3.18 -8.46 14.75
C ASP A 98 2.78 -7.78 13.43
N ALA A 99 3.60 -7.99 12.40
CA ALA A 99 3.44 -7.31 11.12
C ALA A 99 2.22 -7.79 10.33
N VAL A 100 1.94 -9.10 10.35
CA VAL A 100 0.82 -9.71 9.60
C VAL A 100 -0.50 -9.28 10.23
N ALA A 101 -0.58 -9.27 11.56
CA ALA A 101 -1.74 -8.78 12.29
C ALA A 101 -1.97 -7.28 12.07
N ALA A 102 -0.92 -6.46 12.08
CA ALA A 102 -1.03 -5.01 11.84
C ALA A 102 -1.48 -4.69 10.40
N VAL A 103 -0.90 -5.38 9.41
CA VAL A 103 -1.31 -5.26 7.98
C VAL A 103 -2.75 -5.73 7.78
N GLY A 104 -3.11 -6.90 8.31
CA GLY A 104 -4.46 -7.46 8.19
C GLY A 104 -5.52 -6.56 8.84
N ALA A 105 -5.26 -6.05 10.05
CA ALA A 105 -6.14 -5.12 10.74
C ALA A 105 -6.30 -3.80 9.97
N ALA A 106 -5.21 -3.23 9.43
CA ALA A 106 -5.28 -1.98 8.67
C ALA A 106 -6.00 -2.12 7.32
N LEU A 107 -5.77 -3.22 6.59
CA LEU A 107 -6.52 -3.51 5.36
C LEU A 107 -8.01 -3.76 5.64
N GLY A 108 -8.34 -4.36 6.79
CA GLY A 108 -9.73 -4.54 7.24
C GLY A 108 -10.49 -3.25 7.56
N LEU A 109 -9.82 -2.09 7.62
CA LEU A 109 -10.46 -0.78 7.76
C LEU A 109 -10.84 -0.13 6.42
N MET A 110 -10.43 -0.69 5.28
CA MET A 110 -10.64 -0.06 3.99
C MET A 110 -12.06 -0.34 3.43
N PRO A 111 -12.75 0.68 2.89
CA PRO A 111 -12.35 2.08 2.77
C PRO A 111 -12.53 2.88 4.08
N ILE A 112 -11.50 3.65 4.46
CA ILE A 112 -11.60 4.58 5.61
C ILE A 112 -12.35 5.84 5.16
N THR A 113 -13.62 5.94 5.55
CA THR A 113 -14.47 7.12 5.32
C THR A 113 -14.46 8.11 6.48
N GLU A 114 -14.15 7.66 7.69
CA GLU A 114 -14.05 8.49 8.89
C GLU A 114 -12.84 8.06 9.74
N VAL A 115 -12.04 9.03 10.19
CA VAL A 115 -10.90 8.76 11.07
C VAL A 115 -11.36 8.78 12.53
N THR A 116 -11.64 7.59 13.05
CA THR A 116 -12.02 7.36 14.45
C THR A 116 -10.82 6.91 15.30
N LEU A 117 -10.95 6.92 16.63
CA LEU A 117 -9.87 6.44 17.52
C LEU A 117 -9.42 4.99 17.24
N PRO A 118 -10.31 4.00 16.95
CA PRO A 118 -9.88 2.69 16.48
C PRO A 118 -9.03 2.72 15.21
N VAL A 119 -9.37 3.57 14.22
CA VAL A 119 -8.58 3.75 12.99
C VAL A 119 -7.19 4.29 13.33
N ASP A 120 -7.10 5.36 14.11
CA ASP A 120 -5.83 5.95 14.54
C ASP A 120 -4.94 4.95 15.29
N VAL A 121 -5.51 4.10 16.16
CA VAL A 121 -4.76 3.07 16.89
C VAL A 121 -4.25 1.96 15.96
N THR A 122 -5.10 1.43 15.08
CA THR A 122 -4.69 0.37 14.12
C THR A 122 -3.64 0.89 13.14
N MET A 123 -3.82 2.09 12.60
CA MET A 123 -2.84 2.73 11.72
C MET A 123 -1.53 3.08 12.46
N SER A 124 -1.59 3.38 13.76
CA SER A 124 -0.38 3.53 14.59
C SER A 124 0.37 2.21 14.80
N CYS A 125 -0.34 1.08 14.88
CA CYS A 125 0.30 -0.25 14.90
C CYS A 125 0.99 -0.55 13.56
N LEU A 126 0.33 -0.24 12.43
CA LEU A 126 0.91 -0.38 11.10
C LEU A 126 2.14 0.52 10.90
N LEU A 127 2.05 1.79 11.32
CA LEU A 127 3.15 2.76 11.32
C LEU A 127 4.35 2.24 12.12
N TYR A 128 4.13 1.76 13.35
CA TYR A 128 5.18 1.19 14.19
C TYR A 128 5.85 -0.03 13.53
N THR A 129 5.07 -0.88 12.88
CA THR A 129 5.58 -2.02 12.10
C THR A 129 6.41 -1.56 10.91
N ALA A 130 5.94 -0.59 10.12
CA ALA A 130 6.70 -0.04 9.00
C ALA A 130 8.04 0.56 9.47
N LEU A 131 8.06 1.28 10.59
CA LEU A 131 9.28 1.87 11.18
C LEU A 131 10.30 0.83 11.68
N LYS A 132 9.89 -0.43 11.87
CA LYS A 132 10.78 -1.60 12.07
C LYS A 132 11.35 -2.15 10.74
N GLN A 133 11.29 -1.37 9.66
CA GLN A 133 11.75 -1.71 8.31
C GLN A 133 10.93 -2.81 7.61
N ASP A 134 9.69 -3.04 8.03
CA ASP A 134 8.80 -3.93 7.30
C ASP A 134 8.30 -3.25 6.01
N ALA A 135 8.79 -3.73 4.87
CA ALA A 135 8.44 -3.20 3.57
C ALA A 135 6.95 -3.33 3.25
N THR A 136 6.30 -4.43 3.65
CA THR A 136 4.89 -4.68 3.36
C THR A 136 4.01 -3.68 4.13
N ALA A 137 4.30 -3.47 5.41
CA ALA A 137 3.62 -2.45 6.21
C ALA A 137 3.82 -1.04 5.65
N ALA A 138 5.02 -0.71 5.15
CA ALA A 138 5.28 0.56 4.47
C ALA A 138 4.51 0.72 3.14
N LEU A 139 4.34 -0.36 2.37
CA LEU A 139 3.51 -0.36 1.16
C LEU A 139 2.03 -0.14 1.50
N VAL A 140 1.51 -0.81 2.53
CA VAL A 140 0.13 -0.62 3.01
C VAL A 140 -0.07 0.79 3.58
N MET A 141 0.92 1.35 4.29
CA MET A 141 0.92 2.77 4.70
C MET A 141 0.80 3.70 3.50
N SER A 142 1.55 3.46 2.41
CA SER A 142 1.42 4.23 1.17
C SER A 142 0.02 4.12 0.57
N GLN A 143 -0.53 2.91 0.49
CA GLN A 143 -1.85 2.68 -0.10
C GLN A 143 -2.92 3.43 0.70
N ILE A 144 -2.94 3.28 2.02
CA ILE A 144 -3.96 3.88 2.88
C ILE A 144 -3.82 5.40 2.91
N ALA A 145 -2.61 5.95 3.02
CA ALA A 145 -2.39 7.40 3.01
C ALA A 145 -2.86 8.07 1.70
N GLY A 146 -2.67 7.42 0.54
CA GLY A 146 -3.10 7.95 -0.75
C GLY A 146 -4.58 7.68 -1.09
N LEU A 147 -5.24 6.71 -0.43
CA LEU A 147 -6.67 6.40 -0.64
C LEU A 147 -7.62 7.00 0.42
N THR A 148 -7.11 7.44 1.57
CA THR A 148 -7.91 8.04 2.65
C THR A 148 -7.93 9.57 2.54
N ASP A 149 -9.05 10.23 2.88
CA ASP A 149 -9.02 11.69 3.09
C ASP A 149 -8.37 12.03 4.43
N LEU A 150 -7.23 12.71 4.36
CA LEU A 150 -6.43 13.12 5.50
C LEU A 150 -6.72 14.58 5.91
N GLY A 151 -7.60 15.28 5.18
CA GLY A 151 -7.94 16.68 5.39
C GLY A 151 -6.84 17.66 4.98
N HIS A 152 -5.94 17.26 4.09
CA HIS A 152 -4.86 18.12 3.56
C HIS A 152 -4.33 17.68 2.19
N GLY A 153 -3.78 18.63 1.43
CA GLY A 153 -3.27 18.40 0.07
C GLY A 153 -2.06 17.47 -0.06
N PHE A 154 -1.32 17.19 1.03
CA PHE A 154 -0.06 16.43 1.00
C PHE A 154 -0.22 14.89 1.04
N ALA A 155 -1.41 14.36 0.78
CA ALA A 155 -1.70 12.93 0.96
C ALA A 155 -0.93 12.03 -0.02
N ILE A 156 -0.71 12.50 -1.27
CA ILE A 156 -0.01 11.74 -2.31
C ILE A 156 1.51 11.77 -2.08
N GLU A 157 2.06 12.89 -1.64
CA GLU A 157 3.46 13.02 -1.26
C GLU A 157 3.78 12.18 0.00
N LEU A 158 2.85 12.15 0.96
CA LEU A 158 2.94 11.27 2.12
C LEU A 158 2.96 9.81 1.67
N ALA A 159 2.01 9.39 0.82
CA ALA A 159 1.97 8.05 0.25
C ALA A 159 3.29 7.70 -0.46
N GLY A 160 3.76 8.55 -1.36
CA GLY A 160 5.02 8.35 -2.09
C GLY A 160 6.26 8.29 -1.20
N SER A 161 6.26 8.97 -0.05
CA SER A 161 7.33 8.85 0.94
C SER A 161 7.35 7.45 1.60
N TRP A 162 6.18 6.90 1.95
CA TRP A 162 6.03 5.55 2.49
C TRP A 162 6.35 4.48 1.45
N PHE A 163 5.93 4.66 0.19
CA PHE A 163 6.29 3.77 -0.91
C PHE A 163 7.80 3.70 -1.13
N LYS A 164 8.46 4.86 -1.23
CA LYS A 164 9.93 4.96 -1.37
C LYS A 164 10.67 4.38 -0.17
N TYR A 165 10.10 4.43 1.03
CA TYR A 165 10.68 3.79 2.21
C TYR A 165 10.51 2.27 2.16
N GLY A 166 9.32 1.76 1.84
CA GLY A 166 9.10 0.31 1.66
C GLY A 166 10.01 -0.29 0.59
N ARG A 167 10.15 0.37 -0.57
CA ARG A 167 11.05 -0.09 -1.64
C ARG A 167 12.53 -0.09 -1.24
N ARG A 168 12.97 0.83 -0.36
CA ARG A 168 14.34 0.85 0.21
C ARG A 168 14.61 -0.34 1.14
N HIS A 169 13.58 -0.94 1.74
CA HIS A 169 13.68 -2.00 2.74
C HIS A 169 13.09 -3.34 2.25
N SER A 170 12.84 -3.49 0.95
CA SER A 170 12.31 -4.73 0.37
C SER A 170 13.42 -5.63 -0.18
N ASP A 171 13.37 -6.91 0.17
CA ASP A 171 14.20 -7.96 -0.43
C ASP A 171 13.83 -8.26 -1.90
N ASP A 172 12.68 -7.78 -2.38
CA ASP A 172 12.20 -7.96 -3.75
C ASP A 172 11.62 -6.65 -4.34
N PRO A 173 12.48 -5.72 -4.78
CA PRO A 173 12.04 -4.43 -5.33
C PRO A 173 11.12 -4.55 -6.55
N ARG A 174 11.18 -5.66 -7.32
CA ARG A 174 10.35 -5.85 -8.51
C ARG A 174 8.85 -5.97 -8.17
N LYS A 175 8.52 -6.49 -6.99
CA LYS A 175 7.14 -6.50 -6.48
C LYS A 175 6.64 -5.09 -6.14
N PHE A 176 7.54 -4.19 -5.74
CA PHE A 176 7.19 -2.78 -5.54
C PHE A 176 6.92 -2.08 -6.86
N ASP A 177 7.71 -2.32 -7.90
CA ASP A 177 7.48 -1.71 -9.22
C ASP A 177 6.10 -2.11 -9.80
N LEU A 178 5.68 -3.37 -9.64
CA LEU A 178 4.33 -3.82 -9.98
C LEU A 178 3.22 -3.17 -9.13
N ALA A 179 3.51 -2.87 -7.86
CA ALA A 179 2.57 -2.16 -6.99
C ALA A 179 2.50 -0.65 -7.31
N GLU A 180 3.58 -0.06 -7.85
CA GLU A 180 3.65 1.35 -8.24
C GLU A 180 2.58 1.67 -9.28
N ASP A 181 2.52 0.91 -10.38
CA ASP A 181 1.52 1.08 -11.45
C ASP A 181 0.08 1.00 -10.93
N VAL A 182 -0.21 0.00 -10.08
CA VAL A 182 -1.56 -0.21 -9.51
C VAL A 182 -1.96 0.95 -8.58
N LEU A 183 -1.05 1.40 -7.72
CA LEU A 183 -1.32 2.50 -6.79
C LEU A 183 -1.52 3.82 -7.53
N LEU A 184 -0.70 4.12 -8.54
CA LEU A 184 -0.82 5.35 -9.34
C LEU A 184 -2.13 5.42 -10.13
N ILE A 185 -2.61 4.28 -10.66
CA ILE A 185 -3.93 4.19 -11.28
C ILE A 185 -5.03 4.48 -10.23
N ALA A 186 -4.96 3.86 -9.05
CA ALA A 186 -5.95 4.03 -7.99
C ALA A 186 -6.01 5.47 -7.46
N PHE A 187 -4.86 6.12 -7.23
CA PHE A 187 -4.83 7.51 -6.77
C PHE A 187 -5.37 8.49 -7.83
N ARG A 188 -5.07 8.26 -9.12
CA ARG A 188 -5.62 9.08 -10.21
C ARG A 188 -7.13 8.93 -10.33
N GLN A 189 -7.65 7.70 -10.20
CA GLN A 189 -9.10 7.46 -10.18
C GLN A 189 -9.78 8.22 -9.03
N ARG A 190 -9.16 8.20 -7.84
CA ARG A 190 -9.66 8.94 -6.67
C ARG A 190 -9.66 10.46 -6.90
N GLN A 191 -8.53 11.04 -7.33
CA GLN A 191 -8.41 12.48 -7.60
C GLN A 191 -9.49 12.97 -8.59
N ASN A 192 -9.75 12.18 -9.63
CA ASN A 192 -10.78 12.50 -10.62
C ASN A 192 -12.21 12.38 -10.05
N GLY A 193 -12.43 11.54 -9.04
CA GLY A 193 -13.72 11.40 -8.35
C GLY A 193 -14.08 12.62 -7.51
N ASP A 194 -13.11 13.18 -6.78
CA ASP A 194 -13.31 14.37 -5.93
C ASP A 194 -13.59 15.66 -6.75
N HIS A 195 -13.38 15.65 -8.07
CA HIS A 195 -13.68 16.78 -8.97
C HIS A 195 -15.06 16.68 -9.67
N GLY A 196 -15.88 15.68 -9.30
CA GLY A 196 -17.16 15.37 -9.95
C GLY A 196 -18.42 15.56 -9.08
N ALA A 197 -18.30 16.23 -7.92
CA ALA A 197 -19.37 16.43 -6.93
C ALA A 197 -19.71 17.92 -6.72
#